data_AF-A0AAU4CJU4-F1
#
_entry.id   AF-A0AAU4CJU4-F1
#
_cell.length_a   1.000
_cell.length_b   1.000
_cell.length_c   1.000
_cell.angle_alpha   90.00
_cell.angle_beta   90.00
_cell.angle_gamma   90.00
#
_symmetry.space_group_name_H-M   'P 1'
#
loop_
_entity.id
_entity.type
_entity.pdbx_description
1 polymer ?
#
loop_
_entity_poly.entity_id
_entity_poly.type
_entity_poly.pdbx_seq_one_letter_code
_entity_poly.pdbx_strand_id
1 'polypeptide(L)'
;MNGLALHERPSDSAASWRIALPHTAAAVPVARALVRTALAELKHGADSDTAELLTAELVANAVEHTAGDAPIELVVELYPSGCQVEVHDADPVPPGDLTRPSGGEPDPWHEHGRGLLLIRALSSSCGHRPTEQGKAVWFRLAAVPPQRSPRPA
;
A
#
# COMPACT_ATOMS: atom_id res chain seq x y z
N MET A 1 -18.37 24.28 1.35
CA MET A 1 -16.97 24.73 1.41
C MET A 1 -16.11 23.49 1.32
N ASN A 2 -15.69 23.14 0.10
CA ASN A 2 -15.01 21.88 -0.21
C ASN A 2 -13.55 21.98 0.20
N GLY A 3 -13.15 21.24 1.24
CA GLY A 3 -11.76 21.08 1.61
C GLY A 3 -11.04 20.25 0.55
N LEU A 4 -10.31 20.93 -0.34
CA LEU A 4 -9.23 20.33 -1.11
C LEU A 4 -8.24 19.76 -0.08
N ALA A 5 -8.30 18.45 0.16
CA ALA A 5 -7.22 17.74 0.80
C ALA A 5 -6.05 17.72 -0.19
N LEU A 6 -5.33 18.84 -0.25
CA LEU A 6 -3.99 18.92 -0.81
C LEU A 6 -3.18 17.83 -0.10
N HIS A 7 -3.00 16.71 -0.79
CA HIS A 7 -2.10 15.66 -0.34
C HIS A 7 -0.70 16.22 -0.49
N GLU A 8 -0.23 16.94 0.53
CA GLU A 8 1.19 17.22 0.70
C GLU A 8 1.89 15.86 0.74
N ARG A 9 2.52 15.48 -0.38
CA ARG A 9 3.59 14.50 -0.35
C ARG A 9 4.64 15.08 0.59
N PRO A 10 4.95 14.43 1.73
CA PRO A 10 6.04 14.91 2.55
C PRO A 10 7.28 14.95 1.66
N SER A 11 7.88 16.14 1.50
CA SER A 11 9.08 16.34 0.68
C SER A 11 10.34 15.68 1.25
N ASP A 12 10.21 14.91 2.34
CA ASP A 12 11.28 14.33 3.14
C ASP A 12 11.27 12.79 3.09
N SER A 13 11.00 12.22 1.92
CA SER A 13 11.27 10.80 1.70
C SER A 13 12.78 10.58 1.67
N ALA A 14 13.28 9.71 2.55
CA ALA A 14 14.68 9.32 2.61
C ALA A 14 15.07 8.41 1.42
N ALA A 15 14.12 7.67 0.86
CA ALA A 15 14.32 6.82 -0.31
C ALA A 15 13.00 6.57 -1.06
N SER A 16 13.06 6.54 -2.39
CA SER A 16 11.91 6.24 -3.25
C SER A 16 12.30 5.28 -4.36
N TRP A 17 11.47 4.25 -4.57
CA TRP A 17 11.57 3.33 -5.70
C TRP A 17 10.27 3.34 -6.48
N ARG A 18 10.38 3.23 -7.81
CA ARG A 18 9.26 3.11 -8.74
C ARG A 18 9.58 1.99 -9.73
N ILE A 19 8.74 0.95 -9.75
CA ILE A 19 9.04 -0.30 -10.44
C ILE A 19 7.79 -0.77 -11.18
N ALA A 20 7.93 -1.02 -12.48
CA ALA A 20 6.90 -1.67 -13.27
C ALA A 20 6.85 -3.18 -12.95
N LEU A 21 5.65 -3.68 -12.70
CA LEU A 21 5.32 -5.07 -12.44
C LEU A 21 4.51 -5.63 -13.61
N PRO A 22 4.66 -6.93 -13.92
CA PRO A 22 3.82 -7.58 -14.92
C PRO A 22 2.35 -7.55 -14.47
N HIS A 23 1.41 -7.41 -15.40
CA HIS A 23 -0.02 -7.50 -15.10
C HIS A 23 -0.47 -8.97 -14.96
N THR A 24 0.11 -9.68 -13.99
CA THR A 24 -0.17 -11.09 -13.71
C THR A 24 -0.02 -11.38 -12.23
N ALA A 25 -0.58 -12.50 -11.74
CA ALA A 25 -0.45 -12.93 -10.35
C ALA A 25 1.02 -13.11 -9.89
N ALA A 26 1.97 -13.28 -10.82
CA ALA A 26 3.40 -13.32 -10.50
C ALA A 26 3.94 -12.00 -9.92
N ALA A 27 3.24 -10.88 -10.11
CA ALA A 27 3.60 -9.58 -9.52
C ALA A 27 3.55 -9.58 -8.00
N VAL A 28 2.64 -10.34 -7.38
CA VAL A 28 2.43 -10.37 -5.93
C VAL A 28 3.69 -10.78 -5.16
N PRO A 29 4.30 -11.95 -5.41
CA PRO A 29 5.53 -12.34 -4.71
C PRO A 29 6.71 -11.42 -5.02
N VAL A 30 6.77 -10.84 -6.23
CA VAL A 30 7.81 -9.87 -6.61
C VAL A 30 7.68 -8.59 -5.79
N ALA A 31 6.48 -8.02 -5.71
CA ALA A 31 6.21 -6.81 -4.94
C ALA A 31 6.53 -6.97 -3.45
N ARG A 32 6.15 -8.11 -2.86
CA ARG A 32 6.51 -8.46 -1.48
C ARG A 32 8.02 -8.48 -1.27
N ALA A 33 8.76 -9.14 -2.16
CA ALA A 33 10.21 -9.22 -2.06
C ALA A 33 10.86 -7.84 -2.17
N LEU A 34 10.37 -6.97 -3.06
CA LEU A 34 10.87 -5.61 -3.22
C LEU A 34 10.67 -4.76 -1.96
N VAL A 35 9.47 -4.79 -1.37
CA VAL A 35 9.19 -4.07 -0.12
C VAL A 35 10.03 -4.58 1.03
N ARG A 36 10.14 -5.90 1.19
CA ARG A 36 11.00 -6.51 2.23
C ARG A 36 12.45 -6.05 2.08
N THR A 37 12.99 -6.10 0.88
CA THR A 37 14.37 -5.69 0.60
C THR A 37 14.57 -4.20 0.89
N ALA A 38 13.66 -3.33 0.42
CA ALA A 38 13.74 -1.89 0.65
C ALA A 38 13.75 -1.53 2.16
N LEU A 39 12.92 -2.19 2.96
CA LEU A 39 12.89 -2.00 4.41
C LEU A 39 14.13 -2.56 5.10
N ALA A 40 14.62 -3.73 4.69
CA ALA A 40 15.77 -4.39 5.29
C ALA A 40 17.10 -3.67 5.01
N GLU A 41 17.35 -3.25 3.77
CA GLU A 41 18.60 -2.59 3.37
C GLU A 41 18.84 -1.28 4.12
N LEU A 42 17.77 -0.55 4.42
CA LEU A 42 17.82 0.72 5.16
C LEU A 42 17.56 0.56 6.65
N LYS A 43 17.39 -0.67 7.16
CA LYS A 43 17.03 -0.96 8.56
C LYS A 43 15.83 -0.13 9.02
N HIS A 44 14.83 -0.01 8.15
CA HIS A 44 13.68 0.85 8.36
C HIS A 44 12.82 0.35 9.51
N GLY A 45 12.28 1.26 10.31
CA GLY A 45 11.50 0.90 11.50
C GLY A 45 10.07 0.41 11.21
N ALA A 46 9.61 0.40 9.97
CA ALA A 46 8.24 -0.03 9.64
C ALA A 46 8.12 -1.55 9.78
N ASP A 47 6.95 -2.05 10.18
CA ASP A 47 6.69 -3.48 10.28
C ASP A 47 6.72 -4.13 8.89
N SER A 48 7.75 -4.93 8.63
CA SER A 48 7.98 -5.59 7.33
C SER A 48 6.89 -6.59 7.00
N ASP A 49 6.42 -7.38 7.97
CA ASP A 49 5.42 -8.43 7.71
C ASP A 49 4.09 -7.79 7.31
N THR A 50 3.70 -6.73 8.02
CA THR A 50 2.51 -5.94 7.69
C THR A 50 2.67 -5.24 6.33
N ALA A 51 3.84 -4.64 6.04
CA ALA A 51 4.09 -3.98 4.77
C ALA A 51 4.01 -4.95 3.58
N GLU A 52 4.60 -6.14 3.71
CA GLU A 52 4.52 -7.19 2.71
C GLU A 52 3.07 -7.65 2.47
N LEU A 53 2.32 -7.91 3.55
CA LEU A 53 0.93 -8.33 3.46
C LEU A 53 0.09 -7.28 2.72
N LEU A 54 0.12 -6.02 3.15
CA LEU A 54 -0.70 -4.98 2.52
C LEU A 54 -0.29 -4.69 1.07
N THR A 55 0.99 -4.83 0.76
CA THR A 55 1.48 -4.72 -0.63
C THR A 55 0.91 -5.85 -1.48
N ALA A 56 0.88 -7.08 -0.95
CA ALA A 56 0.31 -8.23 -1.66
C ALA A 56 -1.18 -8.00 -1.98
N GLU A 57 -1.94 -7.52 -1.01
CA GLU A 57 -3.36 -7.19 -1.19
C GLU A 57 -3.58 -6.09 -2.24
N LEU A 58 -2.80 -5.00 -2.21
CA LEU A 58 -2.92 -3.93 -3.22
C LEU A 58 -2.57 -4.41 -4.63
N VAL A 59 -1.50 -5.19 -4.78
CA VAL A 59 -1.08 -5.70 -6.10
C VAL A 59 -2.06 -6.74 -6.62
N ALA A 60 -2.58 -7.63 -5.76
CA ALA A 60 -3.61 -8.58 -6.15
C ALA A 60 -4.88 -7.86 -6.64
N ASN A 61 -5.36 -6.86 -5.90
CA ASN A 61 -6.52 -6.06 -6.31
C ASN A 61 -6.30 -5.36 -7.66
N ALA A 62 -5.09 -4.82 -7.91
CA ALA A 62 -4.78 -4.19 -9.19
C ALA A 62 -4.77 -5.21 -10.34
N VAL A 63 -4.16 -6.39 -10.16
CA VAL A 63 -4.15 -7.46 -11.18
C VAL A 63 -5.56 -7.98 -11.48
N GLU A 64 -6.41 -8.09 -10.45
CA GLU A 64 -7.75 -8.68 -10.58
C GLU A 64 -8.77 -7.72 -11.17
N HIS A 65 -8.67 -6.42 -10.86
CA HIS A 65 -9.69 -5.43 -11.22
C HIS A 65 -9.32 -4.56 -12.41
N THR A 66 -8.05 -4.52 -12.83
CA THR A 66 -7.65 -3.77 -14.02
C THR A 66 -7.73 -4.66 -15.26
N ALA A 67 -8.33 -4.15 -16.34
CA ALA A 67 -8.42 -4.87 -17.60
C ALA A 67 -7.21 -4.58 -18.51
N GLY A 68 -6.85 -5.56 -19.35
CA GLY A 68 -5.80 -5.45 -20.36
C GLY A 68 -4.44 -5.95 -19.88
N ASP A 69 -3.38 -5.54 -20.61
CA ASP A 69 -2.00 -5.98 -20.36
C ASP A 69 -1.10 -4.82 -19.90
N ALA A 70 -1.68 -3.68 -19.54
CA ALA A 70 -0.93 -2.53 -19.08
C ALA A 70 -0.22 -2.87 -17.76
N PRO A 71 1.09 -2.56 -17.63
CA PRO A 71 1.84 -2.88 -16.43
C PRO A 71 1.26 -2.16 -15.20
N ILE A 72 1.32 -2.85 -14.06
CA ILE A 72 1.07 -2.25 -12.75
C ILE A 72 2.35 -1.58 -12.31
N GLU A 73 2.26 -0.45 -11.62
CA GLU A 73 3.45 0.22 -11.10
C GLU A 73 3.43 0.27 -9.56
N LEU A 74 4.50 -0.24 -8.96
CA LEU A 74 4.72 -0.19 -7.53
C LEU A 74 5.61 1.01 -7.20
N VAL A 75 5.16 1.84 -6.27
CA VAL A 75 5.93 2.94 -5.69
C VAL A 75 6.12 2.68 -4.20
N VAL A 76 7.36 2.76 -3.73
CA VAL A 76 7.68 2.63 -2.31
C VAL A 76 8.43 3.88 -1.89
N GLU A 77 7.90 4.60 -0.91
CA GLU A 77 8.50 5.79 -0.33
C GLU A 77 8.75 5.55 1.16
N LEU A 78 9.99 5.81 1.61
CA LEU A 78 10.39 5.62 3.00
C LEU A 78 10.66 6.97 3.65
N TYR A 79 10.07 7.19 4.81
CA TYR A 79 10.18 8.39 5.61
C TYR A 79 10.74 8.05 6.99
N PRO A 80 11.40 8.98 7.69
CA PRO A 80 11.83 8.74 9.08
C PRO A 80 10.68 8.27 10.00
N SER A 81 9.44 8.69 9.71
CA SER A 81 8.24 8.36 10.48
C SER A 81 7.50 7.10 10.03
N GLY A 82 7.90 6.45 8.94
CA GLY A 82 7.12 5.36 8.35
C GLY A 82 7.35 5.14 6.87
N CYS A 83 6.49 4.34 6.23
CA CYS A 83 6.54 4.13 4.78
C CYS A 83 5.19 4.41 4.14
N GLN A 84 5.22 4.72 2.84
CA GLN A 84 4.07 4.73 1.97
C GLN A 84 4.33 3.78 0.81
N VAL A 85 3.35 2.92 0.52
CA VAL A 85 3.36 2.07 -0.66
C VAL A 85 2.16 2.44 -1.51
N GLU A 86 2.40 2.63 -2.80
CA GLU A 86 1.37 2.89 -3.79
C GLU A 86 1.42 1.87 -4.92
N VAL A 87 0.25 1.50 -5.40
CA VAL A 87 0.08 0.67 -6.59
C VAL A 87 -0.73 1.48 -7.59
N HIS A 88 -0.17 1.68 -8.78
CA HIS A 88 -0.80 2.40 -9.88
C HIS A 88 -1.28 1.39 -10.91
N ASP A 89 -2.49 1.62 -11.40
CA ASP A 89 -3.12 0.81 -12.43
C ASP A 89 -3.93 1.68 -13.39
N ALA A 90 -4.24 1.12 -14.57
CA ALA A 90 -4.85 1.86 -15.66
C ALA A 90 -6.38 2.04 -15.54
N ASP A 91 -7.01 1.40 -14.57
CA ASP A 91 -8.45 1.51 -14.37
C ASP A 91 -8.77 2.77 -13.51
N PRO A 92 -9.48 3.77 -14.04
CA PRO A 92 -9.80 4.98 -13.30
C PRO A 92 -10.87 4.75 -12.21
N VAL A 93 -11.55 3.60 -12.19
CA VAL A 93 -12.61 3.30 -11.23
C VAL A 93 -12.00 3.22 -9.82
N PRO A 94 -12.50 4.04 -8.87
CA PRO A 94 -12.06 3.94 -7.49
C PRO A 94 -12.20 2.51 -6.96
N PRO A 95 -11.18 1.97 -6.26
CA PRO A 95 -11.41 0.78 -5.45
C PRO A 95 -12.53 1.08 -4.46
N GLY A 96 -13.34 0.08 -4.09
CA GLY A 96 -14.57 0.22 -3.30
C GLY A 96 -14.43 0.97 -1.96
N ASP A 97 -14.99 0.44 -0.87
CA ASP A 97 -15.07 1.22 0.37
C ASP A 97 -13.74 1.22 1.18
N LEU A 98 -12.67 1.75 0.57
CA LEU A 98 -11.34 1.96 1.20
C LEU A 98 -11.37 3.09 2.23
N THR A 99 -12.27 4.07 2.09
CA THR A 99 -12.34 5.25 2.95
C THR A 99 -13.67 5.38 3.71
N ARG A 100 -14.65 4.52 3.44
CA ARG A 100 -15.91 4.42 4.19
C ARG A 100 -16.19 2.96 4.54
N PRO A 101 -16.83 2.66 5.69
CA PRO A 101 -17.27 1.31 5.98
C PRO A 101 -18.40 0.94 5.01
N SER A 102 -18.20 -0.13 4.23
CA SER A 102 -19.30 -0.73 3.49
C SER A 102 -20.40 -1.03 4.51
N GLY A 103 -21.61 -0.51 4.30
CA GLY A 103 -22.73 -0.70 5.23
C GLY A 103 -23.22 -2.15 5.37
N GLY A 104 -22.53 -3.12 4.74
CA GLY A 104 -22.74 -4.55 4.91
C GLY A 104 -21.46 -5.19 5.46
N GLU A 105 -21.63 -6.09 6.43
CA GLU A 105 -20.54 -6.99 6.83
C GLU A 105 -20.02 -7.71 5.57
N PRO A 106 -18.71 -7.66 5.28
CA PRO A 106 -18.14 -8.52 4.26
C PRO A 106 -18.45 -9.96 4.65
N ASP A 107 -19.03 -10.73 3.72
CA ASP A 107 -19.21 -12.16 3.94
C ASP A 107 -17.85 -12.76 4.31
N PRO A 108 -17.73 -13.34 5.53
CA PRO A 108 -16.46 -13.88 5.98
C PRO A 108 -15.93 -14.98 5.06
N TRP A 109 -16.71 -15.55 4.16
CA TRP A 109 -16.25 -16.55 3.19
C TRP A 109 -15.92 -15.99 1.80
N HIS A 110 -16.16 -14.70 1.55
CA HIS A 110 -15.78 -14.03 0.31
C HIS A 110 -14.36 -13.46 0.40
N GLU A 111 -13.45 -14.00 -0.41
CA GLU A 111 -12.05 -13.56 -0.47
C GLU A 111 -11.91 -12.14 -1.05
N HIS A 112 -12.74 -11.79 -2.04
CA HIS A 112 -12.72 -10.50 -2.75
C HIS A 112 -12.92 -9.26 -1.86
N GLY A 113 -13.45 -9.40 -0.64
CA GLY A 113 -13.71 -8.27 0.26
C GLY A 113 -12.65 -8.06 1.36
N ARG A 114 -11.77 -9.03 1.58
CA ARG A 114 -10.84 -9.02 2.73
C ARG A 114 -9.63 -8.13 2.51
N GLY A 115 -9.15 -7.99 1.28
CA GLY A 115 -7.94 -7.20 0.99
C GLY A 115 -8.08 -5.74 1.40
N LEU A 116 -9.17 -5.08 1.01
CA LEU A 116 -9.44 -3.69 1.41
C LEU A 116 -9.68 -3.55 2.92
N LEU A 117 -10.28 -4.56 3.56
CA LEU A 117 -10.45 -4.59 5.02
C LEU A 117 -9.10 -4.67 5.73
N LEU A 118 -8.19 -5.54 5.30
CA LEU A 118 -6.84 -5.67 5.85
C LEU A 118 -6.06 -4.36 5.71
N ILE A 119 -6.09 -3.75 4.52
CA ILE A 119 -5.45 -2.46 4.26
C ILE A 119 -5.95 -1.41 5.24
N ARG A 120 -7.27 -1.31 5.46
CA ARG A 120 -7.83 -0.35 6.41
C ARG A 120 -7.51 -0.65 7.86
N ALA A 121 -7.51 -1.92 8.23
CA ALA A 121 -7.32 -2.34 9.63
C ALA A 121 -5.88 -2.21 10.09
N LEU A 122 -4.91 -2.44 9.20
CA LEU A 122 -3.48 -2.53 9.56
C LEU A 122 -2.67 -1.28 9.18
N SER A 123 -3.17 -0.44 8.25
CA SER A 123 -2.49 0.80 7.88
C SER A 123 -2.76 1.95 8.87
N SER A 124 -1.81 2.86 9.00
CA SER A 124 -2.03 4.11 9.74
C SER A 124 -2.93 5.07 8.96
N SER A 125 -2.89 4.98 7.63
CA SER A 125 -3.83 5.62 6.72
C SER A 125 -3.74 4.95 5.35
N CYS A 126 -4.83 5.02 4.59
CA CYS A 126 -4.88 4.52 3.23
C CYS A 126 -5.84 5.39 2.40
N GLY A 127 -5.78 5.22 1.09
CA GLY A 127 -6.68 5.92 0.18
C GLY A 127 -6.41 5.58 -1.27
N HIS A 128 -7.03 6.36 -2.15
CA HIS A 128 -6.77 6.32 -3.57
C HIS A 128 -6.79 7.74 -4.12
N ARG A 129 -6.19 7.94 -5.29
CA ARG A 129 -6.30 9.19 -6.06
C ARG A 129 -6.28 8.89 -7.57
N PRO A 130 -6.98 9.70 -8.39
CA PRO A 130 -6.81 9.65 -9.84
C PRO A 130 -5.37 10.00 -10.25
N THR A 131 -4.92 9.39 -11.34
CA THR A 131 -3.66 9.73 -12.03
C THR A 131 -3.95 10.05 -13.48
N GLU A 132 -2.96 10.53 -14.23
CA GLU A 132 -3.12 10.78 -15.67
C GLU A 132 -3.45 9.51 -16.48
N GLN A 133 -3.12 8.33 -15.94
CA GLN A 133 -3.22 7.04 -16.64
C GLN A 133 -4.25 6.10 -16.03
N GLY A 134 -4.93 6.49 -14.95
CA GLY A 134 -5.86 5.64 -14.22
C GLY A 134 -5.96 6.09 -12.77
N LYS A 135 -5.45 5.27 -11.84
CA LYS A 135 -5.45 5.58 -10.41
C LYS A 135 -4.19 5.10 -9.69
N ALA A 136 -4.01 5.62 -8.48
CA ALA A 136 -3.06 5.12 -7.50
C ALA A 136 -3.80 4.79 -6.21
N VAL A 137 -3.67 3.56 -5.73
CA VAL A 137 -4.16 3.11 -4.43
C VAL A 137 -2.97 2.97 -3.49
N TRP A 138 -3.10 3.43 -2.25
CA TRP A 138 -1.97 3.55 -1.36
C TRP A 138 -2.32 3.25 0.10
N PHE A 139 -1.30 2.84 0.85
CA PHE A 139 -1.34 2.75 2.31
C PHE A 139 -0.07 3.34 2.92
N ARG A 140 -0.16 3.74 4.19
CA ARG A 140 0.97 4.15 5.02
C ARG A 140 1.08 3.27 6.26
N LEU A 141 2.31 3.00 6.68
CA LEU A 141 2.62 2.41 7.97
C LEU A 141 3.51 3.37 8.75
N ALA A 142 3.27 3.49 10.05
CA ALA A 142 4.17 4.20 10.94
C ALA A 142 5.41 3.34 11.21
N ALA A 143 6.56 3.99 11.42
CA ALA A 143 7.72 3.31 11.98
C ALA A 143 7.37 2.81 13.39
N VAL A 144 7.64 1.53 13.65
CA VAL A 144 7.60 0.93 14.98
C VAL A 144 8.73 1.55 15.78
N PRO A 145 8.45 2.22 16.91
CA PRO A 145 9.49 2.72 17.79
C PRO A 145 10.40 1.56 18.20
N PRO A 146 11.73 1.74 18.24
CA PRO A 146 12.62 0.69 18.72
C PRO A 146 12.17 0.33 20.14
N GLN A 147 11.83 -0.94 20.36
CA GLN A 147 11.46 -1.41 21.68
C GLN A 147 12.63 -1.13 22.62
N ARG A 148 12.40 -0.30 23.64
CA ARG A 148 13.38 -0.09 24.69
C ARG A 148 13.55 -1.42 25.41
N SER A 149 14.66 -2.11 25.17
CA SER A 149 15.05 -3.25 25.98
C SER A 149 15.05 -2.84 27.45
N PRO A 150 14.48 -3.65 28.37
CA PRO A 150 14.63 -3.37 29.79
C PRO A 150 16.11 -3.28 30.12
N ARG A 151 16.51 -2.22 30.82
CA ARG A 151 17.88 -2.07 31.30
C ARG A 151 18.19 -3.28 32.20
N PRO A 152 19.29 -4.03 31.97
CA PRO A 152 19.67 -5.06 32.92
C PRO A 152 19.90 -4.42 34.29
N ALA A 153 19.39 -5.08 35.33
CA ALA A 153 19.51 -4.68 36.74
C ALA A 153 20.96 -4.76 37.23
#